data_AF-S3XVW3-F1
#
_entry.id   AF-S3XVW3-F1
#
_cell.length_a   1.000
_cell.length_b   1.000
_cell.length_c   1.000
_cell.angle_alpha   90.00
_cell.angle_beta   90.00
_cell.angle_gamma   90.00
#
_symmetry.space_group_name_H-M   'P 1'
#
loop_
_entity.id
_entity.type
_entity.pdbx_description
1 polymer ?
#
loop_
_entity_poly.entity_id
_entity_poly.type
_entity_poly.pdbx_seq_one_letter_code
_entity_poly.pdbx_strand_id
1 'polypeptide(L)' 'MPTDYEIPVGRAHTPLVLGLDVGSTASRGMLFDITGHPLRPRIKVPHRFTTAPDGTRSLIPTRSSPN' A
#
# COMPACT_ATOMS: atom_id res chain seq x y z
N MET A 1 -15.15 4.24 20.02
CA MET A 1 -15.66 5.14 18.97
C MET A 1 -14.97 4.74 17.67
N PRO A 2 -15.65 4.18 16.67
CA PRO A 2 -15.04 4.05 15.35
C PRO A 2 -14.89 5.46 14.80
N THR A 3 -13.67 5.92 14.58
CA THR A 3 -13.44 7.18 13.87
C THR A 3 -13.82 6.94 12.42
N ASP A 4 -14.70 7.78 11.87
CA ASP A 4 -14.97 7.90 10.43
C ASP A 4 -13.75 8.47 9.69
N TYR A 5 -12.55 7.93 9.97
CA TYR A 5 -11.29 8.42 9.44
C TYR A 5 -11.16 8.13 7.94
N GLU A 6 -11.82 7.07 7.45
CA GLU A 6 -11.75 6.65 6.05
C GLU A 6 -13.12 6.81 5.36
N ILE A 7 -13.13 7.45 4.18
CA ILE A 7 -14.35 7.74 3.42
C ILE A 7 -14.57 6.75 2.27
N PRO A 8 -15.83 6.49 1.86
CA PRO A 8 -16.12 5.73 0.64
C PRO A 8 -15.77 6.55 -0.61
N VAL A 9 -15.34 5.88 -1.69
CA VAL A 9 -14.89 6.54 -2.94
C VAL A 9 -15.93 7.51 -3.53
N GLY A 10 -17.22 7.21 -3.40
CA GLY A 10 -18.30 8.09 -3.90
C GLY A 10 -18.44 9.43 -3.18
N ARG A 11 -17.73 9.63 -2.06
CA ARG A 11 -17.68 10.89 -1.30
C ARG A 11 -16.34 11.62 -1.43
N ALA A 12 -15.40 11.07 -2.20
CA ALA A 12 -14.07 11.63 -2.32
C ALA A 12 -14.03 12.81 -3.30
N HIS A 13 -13.32 13.86 -2.91
CA HIS A 13 -13.03 14.99 -3.79
C HIS A 13 -11.89 14.65 -4.76
N THR A 14 -12.15 14.77 -6.06
CA THR A 14 -11.16 14.49 -7.11
C THR A 14 -10.17 15.66 -7.30
N PRO A 15 -8.96 15.41 -7.83
CA PRO A 15 -8.40 14.12 -8.24
C PRO A 15 -8.05 13.23 -7.03
N LEU A 16 -7.99 11.92 -7.26
CA LEU A 16 -7.52 10.98 -6.25
C LEU A 16 -5.99 10.87 -6.33
N VAL A 17 -5.36 10.75 -5.17
CA VAL A 17 -3.91 10.60 -5.01
C VAL A 17 -3.59 9.19 -4.49
N LEU A 18 -2.69 8.48 -5.16
CA LEU A 18 -2.18 7.19 -4.68
C LEU A 18 -0.96 7.41 -3.78
N GLY A 19 -1.11 7.09 -2.50
CA GLY A 19 0.02 6.91 -1.59
C GLY A 19 0.57 5.49 -1.69
N LEU A 20 1.83 5.35 -2.09
CA LEU A 20 2.55 4.08 -2.14
C LEU A 20 3.75 4.12 -1.18
N ASP A 21 3.70 3.27 -0.16
CA ASP A 21 4.78 3.07 0.81
C ASP A 21 5.45 1.71 0.56
N VAL A 22 6.73 1.72 0.17
CA VAL A 22 7.53 0.50 -0.04
C VAL A 22 8.50 0.33 1.12
N GLY A 23 8.05 -0.38 2.16
CA GLY A 23 8.87 -0.72 3.31
C GLY A 23 9.67 -2.00 3.09
N SER A 24 10.64 -2.28 3.97
CA SER A 24 11.51 -3.48 3.90
C SER A 24 10.81 -4.80 4.22
N THR A 25 9.53 -4.79 4.58
CA THR A 25 8.77 -6.02 4.94
C THR A 25 7.46 -6.15 4.18
N ALA A 26 6.96 -5.05 3.61
CA ALA A 26 5.69 -5.01 2.90
C ALA A 26 5.59 -3.70 2.11
N SER A 27 4.85 -3.77 1.01
CA SER A 27 4.34 -2.58 0.32
C SER A 27 2.92 -2.28 0.80
N ARG A 28 2.59 -1.01 0.97
CA ARG A 28 1.25 -0.53 1.33
C ARG A 28 0.76 0.48 0.29
N GLY A 29 -0.51 0.39 -0.06
CA GLY A 29 -1.18 1.31 -0.98
C GLY A 29 -2.46 1.85 -0.38
N MET A 30 -2.69 3.15 -0.55
CA MET A 30 -3.92 3.81 -0.12
C MET A 30 -4.26 4.95 -1.07
N LEU A 31 -5.55 5.12 -1.37
CA LEU A 31 -6.03 6.30 -2.07
C LEU A 31 -6.39 7.39 -1.07
N PHE A 32 -6.10 8.62 -1.45
CA PHE A 32 -6.48 9.83 -0.73
C PHE A 32 -7.28 10.72 -1.68
N ASP A 33 -8.23 11.45 -1.15
CA ASP A 33 -8.84 12.56 -1.88
C ASP A 33 -7.94 13.80 -1.86
N ILE A 34 -8.31 14.84 -2.61
CA ILE A 34 -7.51 16.08 -2.70
C ILE A 34 -7.37 16.82 -1.35
N THR A 35 -8.22 16.52 -0.38
CA THR A 35 -8.18 17.11 0.97
C THR A 35 -7.34 16.29 1.94
N GLY A 36 -6.80 15.15 1.50
CA GLY A 36 -6.00 14.25 2.31
C GLY A 36 -6.81 13.23 3.11
N HIS A 37 -8.12 13.09 2.84
CA HIS A 37 -8.90 12.03 3.48
C HIS A 37 -8.54 10.67 2.89
N PRO A 38 -8.25 9.66 3.73
CA PRO A 38 -7.99 8.32 3.27
C PRO A 38 -9.26 7.62 2.79
N LEU A 39 -9.13 6.80 1.74
CA LEU A 39 -10.22 5.98 1.18
C LEU A 39 -10.01 4.49 1.49
N ARG A 40 -11.13 3.76 1.60
CA ARG A 40 -11.13 2.29 1.68
C ARG A 40 -11.17 1.64 0.28
N PRO A 41 -10.61 0.41 0.12
CA PRO A 41 -9.79 -0.31 1.08
C PRO A 41 -8.30 0.06 1.01
N ARG A 42 -7.59 -0.02 2.13
CA ARG A 42 -6.13 -0.01 2.18
C ARG A 42 -5.58 -1.39 1.81
N ILE A 43 -4.52 -1.43 1.01
CA ILE A 43 -3.84 -2.68 0.63
C ILE A 43 -2.50 -2.78 1.34
N LYS A 44 -2.14 -3.99 1.80
CA LYS A 44 -0.81 -4.35 2.27
C LYS A 44 -0.39 -5.67 1.65
N VAL A 45 0.74 -5.68 0.98
CA VAL A 45 1.35 -6.88 0.38
C VAL A 45 2.67 -7.18 1.10
N PRO A 46 2.76 -8.26 1.88
CA PRO A 46 4.00 -8.69 2.51
C PRO A 46 5.08 -9.02 1.47
N HIS A 47 6.32 -8.63 1.73
CA HIS A 47 7.47 -9.00 0.91
C HIS A 47 8.01 -10.36 1.32
N ARG A 48 8.59 -11.07 0.35
CA ARG A 48 9.31 -12.32 0.56
C ARG A 48 10.79 -12.08 0.35
N PHE A 49 11.60 -12.65 1.25
CA PHE A 49 13.06 -12.54 1.20
C PHE A 49 13.71 -13.91 1.19
N THR A 50 14.89 -13.98 0.59
CA THR A 50 15.88 -15.02 0.87
C THR A 50 16.95 -14.44 1.80
N THR A 51 17.45 -15.26 2.71
CA THR A 51 18.54 -14.90 3.62
C THR A 51 19.73 -15.79 3.33
N ALA A 52 20.88 -15.20 3.03
CA ALA A 52 22.14 -15.93 2.86
C ALA A 52 22.79 -16.22 4.23
N PRO A 53 23.75 -17.17 4.33
CA PRO A 53 24.40 -17.53 5.59
C PRO A 53 25.16 -16.38 6.28
N ASP A 54 25.56 -15.36 5.53
CA ASP A 54 26.21 -14.14 6.01
C ASP A 54 25.21 -13.10 6.57
N GLY A 55 23.91 -13.39 6.54
CA GLY A 55 22.84 -12.50 6.98
C GLY A 55 22.32 -11.53 5.91
N THR A 56 22.87 -11.55 4.69
CA THR A 56 22.36 -10.74 3.57
C THR A 56 20.93 -11.13 3.24
N ARG A 57 20.04 -10.14 3.12
CA ARG A 57 18.63 -10.32 2.76
C ARG A 57 18.35 -9.75 1.38
N SER A 58 17.84 -10.57 0.49
CA SER A 58 17.47 -10.16 -0.87
C SER A 58 15.97 -10.31 -1.07
N LEU A 59 15.34 -9.24 -1.58
CA LEU A 59 13.91 -9.23 -1.90
C LEU A 59 13.67 -10.08 -3.13
N ILE A 60 12.72 -11.01 -3.04
CA ILE A 60 12.33 -11.84 -4.18
C ILE A 60 11.44 -10.99 -5.09
N PRO A 61 11.85 -10.68 -6.33
CA PRO A 61 11.02 -9.93 -7.25
C PRO A 61 9.80 -10.79 -7.59
N THR A 62 8.61 -10.27 -7.34
CA THR A 62 7.37 -10.90 -7.79
C THR A 62 6.81 -10.06 -8.93
N ARG A 63 6.74 -10.65 -10.12
CA ARG A 63 6.04 -10.10 -11.28
C ARG A 63 4.66 -10.73 -11.28
N SER A 64 3.61 -9.97 -10.97
CA SER A 64 2.27 -10.37 -11.37
C SER A 64 2.18 -10.27 -12.89
N SER A 65 1.62 -11.29 -13.55
CA SER A 65 1.46 -11.35 -15.00
C SER A 65 0.86 -10.06 -15.58
N PRO A 66 1.21 -9.66 -16.81
CA PRO A 66 0.56 -8.55 -17.47
C PRO A 66 -0.89 -8.95 -17.74
N ASN A 67 -1.82 -8.18 -17.22
CA ASN A 67 -3.20 -8.17 -17.69
C ASN A 67 -3.32 -7.03 -18.71
#